data_AF-A0A139DPJ7-F1
#
_entry.id   AF-A0A139DPJ7-F1
#
_cell.length_a   1.000
_cell.length_b   1.000
_cell.length_c   1.000
_cell.angle_alpha   90.00
_cell.angle_beta   90.00
_cell.angle_gamma   90.00
#
_symmetry.space_group_name_H-M   'P 1'
#
loop_
_entity.id
_entity.type
_entity.pdbx_description
1 polymer ?
#
loop_
_entity_poly.entity_id
_entity_poly.type
_entity_poly.pdbx_seq_one_letter_code
_entity_poly.pdbx_strand_id
1 'polypeptide(L)' 'MSIQQKAKTFAEQNLTQCSREIVEWRRTGILRDGKLRELEAIVEKMGLDDSTRQAEGFVIQAALERAANPNP' A
#
# COMPACT_ATOMS: atom_id res chain seq x y z
N MET A 1 -9.26 13.27 9.29
CA MET A 1 -9.16 11.91 8.72
C MET A 1 -8.11 11.15 9.52
N SER A 2 -8.39 9.94 9.99
CA SER A 2 -7.39 9.14 10.72
C SER A 2 -6.24 8.71 9.78
N ILE A 3 -5.06 8.42 10.33
CA ILE A 3 -3.92 7.94 9.53
C ILE A 3 -4.30 6.66 8.79
N GLN A 4 -5.08 5.77 9.43
CA GLN A 4 -5.58 4.53 8.83
C GLN A 4 -6.49 4.80 7.63
N GLN A 5 -7.43 5.74 7.76
CA GLN A 5 -8.30 6.12 6.65
C GLN A 5 -7.50 6.76 5.51
N LYS A 6 -6.51 7.60 5.85
CA LYS A 6 -5.62 8.22 4.85
C LYS A 6 -4.81 7.17 4.09
N ALA A 7 -4.23 6.19 4.80
CA ALA A 7 -3.48 5.09 4.20
C ALA A 7 -4.37 4.22 3.28
N LYS A 8 -5.58 3.87 3.74
CA LYS A 8 -6.56 3.13 2.94
C LYS A 8 -6.91 3.88 1.65
N THR A 9 -7.34 5.13 1.75
CA THR A 9 -7.71 5.94 0.57
C THR A 9 -6.54 6.13 -0.38
N PHE A 10 -5.33 6.34 0.13
CA PHE A 10 -4.13 6.44 -0.71
C PHE A 10 -3.85 5.12 -1.46
N ALA A 11 -3.95 3.98 -0.76
CA ALA A 11 -3.75 2.65 -1.35
C ALA A 11 -4.79 2.35 -2.44
N GLU A 12 -6.06 2.72 -2.23
CA GLU A 12 -7.13 2.58 -3.23
C GLU A 12 -6.87 3.42 -4.48
N GLN A 13 -6.50 4.70 -4.31
CA GLN A 13 -6.23 5.63 -5.40
C GLN A 13 -5.01 5.23 -6.24
N ASN A 14 -4.02 4.58 -5.62
CA ASN A 14 -2.74 4.22 -6.25
C ASN A 14 -2.57 2.70 -6.41
N LEU A 15 -3.67 1.93 -6.31
CA LEU A 15 -3.65 0.47 -6.17
C LEU A 15 -2.80 -0.23 -7.22
N THR A 16 -2.97 0.13 -8.50
CA THR A 16 -2.23 -0.48 -9.61
C THR A 16 -0.73 -0.25 -9.50
N GLN A 17 -0.32 0.99 -9.18
CA GLN A 17 1.10 1.34 -9.07
C GLN A 17 1.73 0.67 -7.84
N CYS A 18 1.10 0.75 -6.68
CA CYS A 18 1.59 0.10 -5.47
C CYS A 18 1.69 -1.42 -5.65
N SER A 19 0.69 -2.06 -6.28
CA SER A 19 0.70 -3.50 -6.55
C SER A 19 1.88 -3.91 -7.43
N ARG A 20 2.17 -3.12 -8.47
CA ARG A 20 3.33 -3.35 -9.33
C ARG A 20 4.65 -3.21 -8.57
N GLU A 21 4.78 -2.16 -7.78
CA GLU A 21 5.98 -1.92 -6.96
C GLU A 21 6.21 -3.05 -5.95
N ILE A 22 5.16 -3.58 -5.32
CA ILE A 22 5.24 -4.75 -4.44
C ILE A 22 5.74 -5.99 -5.19
N VAL A 23 5.17 -6.29 -6.36
CA VAL A 23 5.59 -7.45 -7.16
C VAL A 23 7.04 -7.33 -7.60
N GLU A 24 7.44 -6.15 -8.07
CA GLU A 24 8.83 -5.88 -8.45
C GLU A 24 9.79 -5.97 -7.26
N TRP A 25 9.40 -5.42 -6.11
CA TRP A 25 10.18 -5.50 -4.88
C TRP A 25 10.34 -6.95 -4.41
N ARG A 26 9.27 -7.73 -4.31
CA ARG A 26 9.34 -9.15 -3.93
C ARG A 26 10.21 -9.98 -4.89
N ARG A 27 10.21 -9.63 -6.18
CA ARG A 27 11.03 -10.31 -7.19
C ARG A 27 12.52 -9.95 -7.11
N THR A 28 12.85 -8.72 -6.72
CA THR A 28 14.21 -8.17 -6.85
C THR A 28 14.90 -7.89 -5.52
N GLY A 29 14.15 -7.85 -4.42
CA GLY A 29 14.61 -7.36 -3.11
C GLY A 29 14.76 -5.84 -3.04
N ILE A 30 14.50 -5.10 -4.13
CA ILE A 30 14.73 -3.65 -4.21
C ILE A 30 13.40 -2.91 -4.22
N LEU A 31 13.14 -2.14 -3.16
CA LEU A 31 11.99 -1.24 -3.10
C LEU A 31 12.34 0.12 -3.70
N ARG A 32 11.72 0.44 -4.85
CA ARG A 32 11.88 1.71 -5.56
C ARG A 32 11.24 2.87 -4.80
N ASP A 33 11.75 4.07 -5.05
CA ASP A 33 11.12 5.31 -4.59
C ASP A 33 9.89 5.61 -5.46
N GLY A 34 8.71 5.39 -4.89
CA GLY A 34 7.44 5.32 -5.60
C GLY A 34 6.25 5.39 -4.67
N LYS A 35 5.07 4.98 -5.13
CA LYS A 35 3.82 5.14 -4.35
C LYS A 35 3.79 4.28 -3.09
N LEU A 36 4.47 3.13 -3.08
CA LEU A 36 4.59 2.32 -1.88
C LEU A 36 5.44 3.02 -0.80
N ARG A 37 6.47 3.79 -1.18
CA ARG A 37 7.26 4.62 -0.25
C ARG A 37 6.46 5.82 0.28
N GLU A 38 5.67 6.46 -0.57
CA GLU A 38 4.76 7.51 -0.13
C GLU A 38 3.72 6.97 0.87
N LEU A 39 3.20 5.76 0.63
CA LEU A 39 2.29 5.08 1.55
C LEU A 39 2.98 4.69 2.85
N GLU A 40 4.21 4.19 2.78
CA GLU A 40 5.05 3.89 3.94
C GLU A 40 5.18 5.13 4.85
N ALA A 41 5.51 6.29 4.30
CA ALA A 41 5.63 7.54 5.05
C ALA A 41 4.30 8.02 5.70
N ILE A 42 3.15 7.57 5.17
CA ILE A 42 1.85 7.79 5.83
C ILE A 42 1.71 6.84 7.02
N VAL A 43 2.03 5.56 6.82
CA VAL A 43 1.83 4.50 7.81
C VAL A 43 2.85 4.57 8.96
N GLU A 44 4.07 5.06 8.71
CA GLU A 44 5.10 5.32 9.72
C GLU A 44 4.58 6.21 10.86
N LYS A 45 3.67 7.14 10.54
CA LYS A 45 3.04 8.05 11.52
C LYS A 45 2.11 7.33 12.50
N MET A 46 1.79 6.06 12.26
CA MET A 46 1.05 5.21 13.21
C MET A 46 1.93 4.72 14.36
N GLY A 47 3.26 4.84 14.27
CA GLY A 47 4.19 4.37 15.29
C GLY A 47 4.23 2.84 15.42
N LEU A 48 3.95 2.12 14.33
CA LEU A 48 3.99 0.67 14.26
C LEU A 48 5.35 0.20 13.73
N ASP A 49 5.78 -0.99 14.16
CA ASP A 49 6.97 -1.63 13.63
C ASP A 49 6.77 -2.01 12.15
N ASP A 50 7.84 -1.89 11.36
CA ASP A 50 7.91 -2.27 9.94
C ASP A 50 6.81 -1.59 9.07
N SER A 51 6.96 -0.28 8.90
CA SER A 51 6.09 0.56 8.05
C SER A 51 5.95 0.06 6.63
N THR A 52 7.01 -0.56 6.06
CA THR A 52 6.97 -1.13 4.72
C THR A 52 5.97 -2.29 4.65
N ARG A 53 6.04 -3.25 5.60
CA ARG A 53 5.10 -4.37 5.65
C ARG A 53 3.66 -3.91 5.87
N GLN A 54 3.47 -2.87 6.69
CA GLN A 54 2.14 -2.32 6.94
C GLN A 54 1.57 -1.63 5.70
N ALA A 55 2.38 -0.85 4.97
CA ALA A 55 2.00 -0.25 3.70
C ALA A 55 1.60 -1.33 2.67
N GLU A 56 2.36 -2.41 2.58
CA GLU A 56 2.01 -3.57 1.74
C GLU A 56 0.66 -4.17 2.15
N GLY A 57 0.39 -4.32 3.44
CA GLY A 57 -0.87 -4.82 3.96
C GLY A 57 -2.09 -4.01 3.51
N PHE A 58 -2.01 -2.68 3.52
CA PHE A 58 -3.08 -1.80 3.00
C PHE A 58 -3.34 -2.04 1.50
N VAL A 59 -2.28 -2.22 0.72
CA VAL A 59 -2.40 -2.44 -0.73
C VAL A 59 -2.99 -3.81 -1.03
N ILE A 60 -2.54 -4.86 -0.33
CA ILE A 60 -3.09 -6.22 -0.47
C ILE A 60 -4.57 -6.22 -0.12
N GLN A 61 -4.96 -5.59 1.00
CA GLN A 61 -6.36 -5.49 1.39
C GLN A 61 -7.20 -4.77 0.34
N ALA A 62 -6.74 -3.63 -0.18
CA ALA A 62 -7.44 -2.89 -1.23
C ALA A 62 -7.56 -3.71 -2.54
N ALA A 63 -6.53 -4.50 -2.88
CA ALA A 63 -6.56 -5.38 -4.05
C ALA A 63 -7.58 -6.51 -3.89
N LEU A 64 -7.64 -7.13 -2.71
CA LEU A 64 -8.63 -8.16 -2.37
C LEU A 64 -10.05 -7.59 -2.38
N GLU A 65 -10.26 -6.42 -1.78
CA GLU A 65 -11.57 -5.73 -1.77
C GLU A 65 -12.06 -5.42 -3.20
N ARG A 66 -11.15 -4.96 -4.08
CA ARG A 66 -11.46 -4.72 -5.50
C ARG A 66 -11.74 -6.01 -6.27
N ALA A 67 -10.98 -7.07 -6.00
CA ALA A 67 -11.21 -8.37 -6.63
C ALA A 67 -12.54 -9.02 -6.19
N ALA A 68 -12.93 -8.81 -4.93
CA ALA A 68 -14.21 -9.25 -4.38
C ALA A 68 -15.40 -8.47 -4.96
N ASN A 69 -15.21 -7.20 -5.33
CA ASN A 69 -16.23 -6.32 -5.91
C ASN A 69 -15.80 -5.80 -7.30
N PRO A 70 -15.81 -6.65 -8.33
CA PRO A 70 -15.27 -6.31 -9.65
C PRO A 70 -16.08 -5.24 -10.41
N ASN A 71 -17.29 -4.90 -9.95
CA ASN A 71 -18.13 -3.85 -10.52
C ASN A 71 -18.38 -2.74 -9.49
N PRO A 72 -18.03 -1.47 -9.77
CA PRO A 72 -18.38 -0.32 -8.93
C PRO A 72 -19.88 0.02 -9.01
#